data_AF-A0A176J7P6-F1
#
_entry.id   AF-A0A176J7P6-F1
#
_cell.length_a   1.000
_cell.length_b   1.000
_cell.length_c   1.000
_cell.angle_alpha   90.00
_cell.angle_beta   90.00
_cell.angle_gamma   90.00
#
_symmetry.space_group_name_H-M   'P 1'
#
loop_
_entity.id
_entity.type
_entity.pdbx_description
1 polymer ?
#
loop_
_entity_poly.entity_id
_entity_poly.type
_entity_poly.pdbx_seq_one_letter_code
_entity_poly.pdbx_strand_id
1 'polypeptide(L)'
;MMKEQITDKDQIIYNNLIELHNSIRDEYGIKSSDIGSRLGKTTYDASAYLSPTLKKLIKNGAVEKVCRGHYKPITYSCIKRKPFL
;
A
#
# COMPACT_ATOMS: atom_id res chain seq x y z
N MET A 1 -14.80 3.25 16.98
CA MET A 1 -14.31 2.32 15.92
C MET A 1 -13.04 1.65 16.42
N MET A 2 -12.99 0.31 16.52
CA MET A 2 -11.72 -0.37 16.81
C MET A 2 -10.77 -0.15 15.62
N LYS A 3 -9.58 0.40 15.89
CA LYS A 3 -8.49 0.43 14.91
C LYS A 3 -8.04 -1.01 14.70
N GLU A 4 -8.16 -1.53 13.48
CA GLU A 4 -7.65 -2.87 13.17
C GLU A 4 -6.13 -2.89 13.41
N GLN A 5 -5.68 -3.81 14.28
CA GLN A 5 -4.28 -3.90 14.70
C GLN A 5 -3.38 -4.27 13.52
N ILE A 6 -2.38 -3.45 13.20
CA ILE A 6 -1.40 -3.73 12.14
C ILE A 6 -0.58 -4.98 12.50
N THR A 7 -0.41 -5.88 11.53
CA THR A 7 0.39 -7.11 11.67
C THR A 7 1.74 -6.97 10.96
N ASP A 8 2.68 -7.87 11.25
CA ASP A 8 3.98 -7.92 10.57
C ASP A 8 3.84 -8.08 9.06
N LYS A 9 2.87 -8.90 8.61
CA LYS A 9 2.54 -9.04 7.19
C LYS A 9 2.14 -7.69 6.57
N ASP A 10 1.33 -6.91 7.29
CA ASP A 10 0.89 -5.61 6.80
C ASP A 10 2.07 -4.65 6.64
N GLN A 11 2.99 -4.67 7.59
CA GLN A 11 4.20 -3.85 7.57
C GLN A 11 5.17 -4.26 6.45
N ILE A 12 5.35 -5.56 6.22
CA ILE A 12 6.17 -6.07 5.11
C ILE A 12 5.62 -5.61 3.75
N ILE A 13 4.31 -5.73 3.54
CA ILE A 13 3.66 -5.30 2.30
C ILE A 13 3.79 -3.78 2.12
N TYR A 14 3.57 -3.01 3.20
CA TYR A 14 3.71 -1.55 3.17
C TYR A 14 5.14 -1.11 2.82
N ASN A 15 6.16 -1.73 3.43
CA ASN A 15 7.56 -1.42 3.14
C ASN A 15 7.91 -1.74 1.68
N ASN A 16 7.46 -2.88 1.16
CA ASN A 16 7.67 -3.22 -0.25
C ASN A 16 7.01 -2.21 -1.20
N LEU A 17 5.81 -1.72 -0.86
CA LEU A 17 5.14 -0.67 -1.62
C LEU A 17 5.96 0.63 -1.61
N ILE A 18 6.46 1.08 -0.45
CA ILE A 18 7.30 2.28 -0.34
C ILE A 18 8.56 2.15 -1.19
N GLU A 19 9.26 1.03 -1.06
CA GLU A 19 10.50 0.81 -1.80
C GLU A 19 10.25 0.79 -3.31
N LEU A 20 9.20 0.09 -3.78
CA LEU A 20 8.81 0.11 -5.19
C LEU A 20 8.45 1.51 -5.67
N HIS A 21 7.69 2.27 -4.86
CA HIS A 21 7.30 3.63 -5.19
C HIS A 21 8.52 4.55 -5.35
N ASN A 22 9.51 4.42 -4.46
CA ASN A 22 10.74 5.21 -4.50
C ASN A 22 11.66 4.81 -5.66
N SER A 23 11.68 3.53 -6.04
CA SER A 23 12.52 3.02 -7.14
C SER A 23 11.94 3.32 -8.53
N ILE A 24 10.66 3.07 -8.75
CA ILE A 24 10.04 3.19 -10.08
C ILE A 24 9.64 4.64 -10.38
N ARG A 25 9.26 5.41 -9.35
CA ARG A 25 8.72 6.78 -9.49
C ARG A 25 7.58 6.89 -10.52
N ASP A 26 6.73 5.87 -10.60
CA ASP A 26 5.56 5.87 -11.48
C ASP A 26 4.53 6.91 -10.99
N GLU A 27 4.13 7.80 -11.90
CA GLU A 27 3.10 8.82 -11.66
C GLU A 27 1.75 8.18 -11.28
N TYR A 28 1.48 6.96 -11.74
CA TYR A 28 0.26 6.23 -11.45
C TYR A 28 0.39 5.28 -10.25
N GLY A 29 1.55 5.20 -9.59
CA GLY A 29 1.77 4.34 -8.43
C GLY A 29 2.14 2.90 -8.81
N ILE A 30 1.99 1.96 -7.86
CA ILE A 30 2.52 0.60 -7.98
C ILE A 30 1.38 -0.42 -8.12
N LYS A 31 1.47 -1.37 -9.06
CA LYS A 31 0.45 -2.40 -9.24
C LYS A 31 0.58 -3.51 -8.19
N SER A 32 -0.54 -4.17 -7.89
CA SER A 32 -0.53 -5.40 -7.07
C SER A 32 0.44 -6.47 -7.59
N SER A 33 0.59 -6.58 -8.92
CA SER A 33 1.51 -7.53 -9.54
C SER A 33 2.95 -7.29 -9.11
N ASP A 34 3.39 -6.03 -9.08
CA ASP A 34 4.78 -5.65 -8.82
C ASP A 34 5.13 -5.89 -7.34
N ILE A 35 4.18 -5.55 -6.45
CA ILE A 35 4.27 -5.84 -5.01
C ILE A 35 4.31 -7.36 -4.80
N GLY A 36 3.44 -8.10 -5.48
CA GLY A 36 3.37 -9.57 -5.39
C GLY A 36 4.66 -10.25 -5.86
N SER A 37 5.22 -9.80 -6.98
CA SER A 37 6.48 -10.32 -7.53
C SER A 37 7.64 -10.15 -6.54
N ARG A 38 7.74 -9.01 -5.83
CA ARG A 38 8.75 -8.84 -4.77
C ARG A 38 8.60 -9.81 -3.60
N LEU A 39 7.38 -10.26 -3.33
CA LEU A 39 7.06 -11.20 -2.25
C LEU A 39 7.09 -12.66 -2.72
N GLY A 40 7.64 -12.93 -3.92
CA GLY A 40 7.70 -14.27 -4.50
C GLY A 40 6.32 -14.87 -4.80
N LYS A 41 5.32 -14.03 -5.09
CA LYS A 41 3.96 -14.46 -5.43
C LYS A 41 3.75 -14.44 -6.94
N THR A 42 2.99 -15.41 -7.43
CA THR A 42 2.48 -15.38 -8.81
C THR A 42 1.52 -14.19 -8.96
N THR A 43 1.32 -13.70 -10.18
CA THR A 43 0.36 -12.62 -10.47
C THR A 43 -1.06 -12.96 -10.03
N TYR A 44 -1.47 -14.23 -10.12
CA TYR A 44 -2.77 -14.71 -9.67
C TYR A 44 -2.89 -14.65 -8.13
N ASP A 45 -1.86 -15.12 -7.42
CA ASP A 45 -1.84 -15.15 -5.95
C ASP A 45 -1.68 -13.76 -5.32
N ALA A 46 -1.00 -12.85 -6.02
CA ALA A 46 -0.68 -11.51 -5.55
C ALA A 46 -1.94 -10.73 -5.14
N SER A 47 -2.99 -10.73 -5.98
CA SER A 47 -4.19 -9.95 -5.71
C SER A 47 -4.91 -10.41 -4.45
N ALA A 48 -5.12 -11.73 -4.30
CA ALA A 48 -5.78 -12.31 -3.13
C ALA A 48 -4.92 -12.15 -1.86
N TYR A 49 -3.60 -12.33 -1.97
CA TYR A 49 -2.67 -12.21 -0.85
C TYR A 49 -2.59 -10.78 -0.30
N LEU A 50 -2.59 -9.78 -1.19
CA LEU A 50 -2.42 -8.36 -0.86
C LEU A 50 -3.72 -7.66 -0.48
N SER A 51 -4.86 -8.08 -1.05
CA SER A 51 -6.14 -7.36 -0.90
C SER A 51 -6.56 -7.08 0.55
N PRO A 52 -6.48 -8.05 1.51
CA PRO A 52 -6.85 -7.78 2.90
C PRO A 52 -5.99 -6.69 3.53
N THR A 53 -4.67 -6.78 3.34
CA THR A 53 -3.69 -5.81 3.86
C THR A 53 -3.87 -4.44 3.22
N LEU A 54 -4.01 -4.35 1.90
CA LEU A 54 -4.16 -3.07 1.21
C LEU A 54 -5.46 -2.36 1.63
N LYS A 55 -6.58 -3.08 1.78
CA LYS A 55 -7.83 -2.51 2.31
C LYS A 55 -7.64 -1.91 3.70
N LYS A 56 -6.92 -2.61 4.57
CA LYS A 56 -6.63 -2.16 5.94
C LYS A 56 -5.72 -0.93 5.96
N LEU A 57 -4.66 -0.92 5.15
CA LEU A 57 -3.76 0.24 5.02
C LEU A 57 -4.48 1.47 4.43
N ILE A 58 -5.42 1.27 3.50
CA ILE A 58 -6.28 2.34 2.96
C ILE A 58 -7.19 2.91 4.04
N LYS A 59 -7.87 2.04 4.80
CA LYS A 59 -8.74 2.44 5.90
C LYS A 59 -7.99 3.23 6.98
N ASN A 60 -6.72 2.91 7.20
CA ASN A 60 -5.84 3.60 8.16
C ASN A 60 -5.16 4.86 7.58
N GLY A 61 -5.43 5.22 6.32
CA GLY A 61 -4.85 6.41 5.68
C GLY A 61 -3.34 6.33 5.42
N ALA A 62 -2.78 5.11 5.35
CA ALA A 62 -1.36 4.90 5.03
C ALA A 62 -1.12 4.71 3.53
N VAL A 63 -2.13 4.21 2.80
CA VAL A 63 -2.06 3.90 1.37
C VAL A 63 -3.30 4.46 0.69
N GLU A 64 -3.17 4.96 -0.52
CA GLU A 64 -4.30 5.26 -1.39
C GLU A 64 -4.35 4.28 -2.55
N LYS A 65 -5.58 3.90 -2.94
CA LYS A 65 -5.81 3.17 -4.19
C LYS A 65 -6.07 4.20 -5.29
N VAL A 66 -5.25 4.16 -6.32
CA VAL A 66 -5.39 5.04 -7.48
C VAL A 66 -5.89 4.25 -8.69
N CYS A 67 -5.90 4.88 -9.87
CA CYS A 67 -6.49 4.34 -11.07
C CYS A 67 -5.88 2.98 -11.46
N ARG A 68 -6.66 2.13 -12.16
CA ARG A 68 -6.19 0.88 -12.78
C ARG A 68 -5.55 -0.14 -11.82
N GLY A 69 -5.94 -0.13 -10.55
CA GLY A 69 -5.45 -1.11 -9.58
C GLY A 69 -4.02 -0.84 -9.07
N HIS A 70 -3.57 0.41 -9.16
CA HIS A 70 -2.32 0.85 -8.56
C HIS A 70 -2.56 1.40 -7.15
N TYR A 71 -1.47 1.46 -6.39
CA TYR A 71 -1.45 1.94 -5.01
C TYR A 71 -0.29 2.90 -4.81
N LYS A 72 -0.49 3.90 -3.96
CA LYS A 72 0.56 4.81 -3.53
C LYS A 72 0.63 4.87 -2.01
N PRO A 73 1.83 4.92 -1.41
CA PRO A 73 1.93 5.30 -0.01
C PRO A 73 1.50 6.76 0.13
N ILE A 74 0.67 7.05 1.11
CA ILE A 74 0.38 8.42 1.49
C ILE A 74 1.61 8.93 2.24
N THR A 75 2.60 9.40 1.49
CA THR A 75 3.71 10.16 2.08
C THR A 75 3.11 11.47 2.56
N TYR A 76 3.32 11.81 3.84
CA TYR A 76 2.86 13.06 4.45
C TYR A 76 3.63 14.30 3.91
N SER A 77 3.92 14.36 2.61
CA SER A 77 4.68 15.43 1.99
C SER A 77 3.82 16.58 1.44
N CYS A 78 2.47 16.52 1.51
CA CYS A 78 1.64 17.66 1.09
C CYS A 78 0.20 17.74 1.64
N ILE A 79 -0.14 17.09 2.77
CA ILE A 79 -1.41 17.39 3.45
C ILE A 79 -1.17 18.53 4.44
N LYS A 80 -1.62 19.73 4.06
CA LYS A 80 -1.82 20.86 4.97
C LYS A 80 -2.46 20.36 6.26
N ARG A 81 -1.80 20.67 7.39
CA ARG A 81 -2.27 20.58 8.78
C ARG A 81 -3.79 20.37 8.91
N LYS A 82 -4.20 19.22 9.43
CA LYS A 82 -5.10 19.20 10.58
C LYS A 82 -4.59 18.16 11.59
N PRO A 83 -4.21 18.59 12.80
CA PRO A 83 -3.89 17.64 13.86
C PRO A 83 -5.16 16.89 14.23
N PHE A 84 -5.08 15.55 14.27
CA PHE A 84 -6.06 14.75 14.96
C PHE A 84 -5.87 15.00 16.46
N LEU A 85 -6.73 15.87 17.02
CA LEU A 85 -7.08 15.89 18.44
C LEU A 85 -8.38 15.10 18.60
#